data_AF-A0A6F9BQJ9-F1
#
_entry.id   AF-A0A6F9BQJ9-F1
#
_cell.length_a   1.000
_cell.length_b   1.000
_cell.length_c   1.000
_cell.angle_alpha   90.00
_cell.angle_beta   90.00
_cell.angle_gamma   90.00
#
_symmetry.space_group_name_H-M   'P 1'
#
loop_
_entity.id
_entity.type
_entity.pdbx_description
1 polymer ?
#
loop_
_entity_poly.entity_id
_entity_poly.type
_entity_poly.pdbx_seq_one_letter_code
_entity_poly.pdbx_strand_id
1 'polypeptide(L)'
;FDKAYAYSIRHMFGKEGKRTDYTPYSCMKVILSNPPSQGDQHGCPFRHSDPELLKQKLQSYKVSPSGISQILELVKGMHYQLACQKYFVLSHSTTGPGNLSQVAAAEMTEDLDSFFQD
;
A
#
# COMPACT_ATOMS: atom_id res chain seq x y z
N PHE A 1 1.88 26.98 8.02
CA PHE A 1 2.03 26.14 6.81
C PHE A 1 3.16 26.64 5.93
N ASP A 2 3.11 27.87 5.41
CA ASP A 2 4.05 28.39 4.39
C ASP A 2 5.53 28.31 4.79
N LYS A 3 5.85 28.66 6.04
CA LYS A 3 7.23 28.67 6.54
C LYS A 3 7.83 27.26 6.75
N ALA A 4 6.99 26.24 6.98
CA ALA A 4 7.44 24.93 7.47
C ALA A 4 7.21 23.79 6.47
N TYR A 5 6.22 23.88 5.58
CA TYR A 5 5.81 22.76 4.72
C TYR A 5 5.73 23.11 3.24
N ALA A 6 5.36 24.35 2.89
CA ALA A 6 5.12 24.72 1.49
C ALA A 6 6.35 24.51 0.59
N TYR A 7 7.55 24.85 1.09
CA TYR A 7 8.80 24.58 0.36
C TYR A 7 8.98 23.08 0.08
N SER A 8 8.85 22.23 1.10
CA SER A 8 9.05 20.78 0.97
C SER A 8 8.08 20.15 -0.02
N ILE A 9 6.81 20.56 0.00
CA ILE A 9 5.80 20.10 -0.95
C ILE A 9 6.20 20.49 -2.38
N ARG A 10 6.50 21.78 -2.62
CA ARG A 10 6.92 22.23 -3.96
C ARG A 10 8.21 21.54 -4.42
N HIS A 11 9.13 21.25 -3.52
CA HIS A 11 10.34 20.48 -3.82
C HIS A 11 10.05 19.03 -4.21
N MET A 12 9.12 18.35 -3.53
CA MET A 12 8.69 16.99 -3.90
C MET A 12 8.09 16.93 -5.31
N PHE A 13 7.39 17.98 -5.75
CA PHE A 13 6.89 18.11 -7.12
C PHE A 13 7.93 18.69 -8.12
N GLY A 14 9.21 18.75 -7.73
CA GLY A 14 10.28 19.27 -8.58
C GLY A 14 10.16 20.77 -8.93
N LYS A 15 9.34 21.54 -8.19
CA LYS A 15 9.13 22.97 -8.43
C LYS A 15 10.14 23.87 -7.72
N GLU A 16 10.98 23.32 -6.85
CA GLU A 16 12.01 24.03 -6.06
C GLU A 16 13.36 23.29 -6.10
N GLY A 17 14.45 23.95 -5.72
CA GLY A 17 15.78 23.33 -5.56
C GLY A 17 16.34 22.72 -6.85
N LYS A 18 16.86 21.48 -6.78
CA LYS A 18 17.43 20.75 -7.93
C LYS A 18 16.37 20.41 -9.00
N ARG A 19 15.08 20.60 -8.72
CA ARG A 19 13.95 20.27 -9.61
C ARG A 19 13.95 18.79 -10.02
N THR A 20 14.35 17.93 -9.08
CA THR A 20 14.36 16.48 -9.26
C THR A 20 12.93 15.98 -9.34
N ASP A 21 12.68 15.03 -10.25
CA ASP A 21 11.44 14.28 -10.29
C ASP A 21 11.50 13.13 -9.27
N TYR A 22 10.75 13.27 -8.17
CA TYR A 22 10.78 12.32 -7.07
C TYR A 22 9.79 11.19 -7.33
N THR A 23 10.29 10.03 -7.77
CA THR A 23 9.45 8.84 -7.93
C THR A 23 8.83 8.40 -6.60
N PRO A 24 7.51 8.11 -6.58
CA PRO A 24 6.85 7.52 -5.42
C PRO A 24 7.55 6.23 -4.95
N TYR A 25 7.42 5.94 -3.66
CA TYR A 25 8.10 4.77 -3.11
C TYR A 25 7.43 3.46 -3.52
N SER A 26 8.24 2.51 -3.99
CA SER A 26 7.77 1.15 -4.26
C SER A 26 7.46 0.38 -2.96
N CYS A 27 6.61 -0.64 -3.06
CA CYS A 27 6.30 -1.53 -1.93
C CYS A 27 7.56 -2.07 -1.24
N MET A 28 8.57 -2.48 -2.02
CA MET A 28 9.84 -2.99 -1.46
C MET A 28 10.55 -1.94 -0.62
N LYS A 29 10.60 -0.69 -1.10
CA LYS A 29 11.18 0.42 -0.34
C LYS A 29 10.40 0.66 0.94
N VAL A 30 9.07 0.77 0.86
CA VAL A 30 8.18 1.00 2.01
C VAL A 30 8.27 -0.12 3.06
N ILE A 31 8.51 -1.36 2.64
CA ILE A 31 8.63 -2.52 3.54
C ILE A 31 10.00 -2.58 4.23
N LEU A 32 11.08 -2.21 3.54
CA LEU A 32 12.45 -2.51 4.01
C LEU A 32 13.24 -1.31 4.53
N SER A 33 12.96 -0.07 4.12
CA SER A 33 13.91 1.02 4.35
C SER A 33 13.77 1.74 5.70
N ASN A 34 12.55 2.14 6.08
CA ASN A 34 12.32 2.91 7.30
C ASN A 34 11.12 2.33 8.07
N PRO A 35 11.35 1.47 9.08
CA PRO A 35 10.27 0.94 9.88
C PRO A 35 9.61 2.08 10.70
N PRO A 36 8.28 2.15 10.78
CA PRO A 36 7.58 3.17 11.54
C PRO A 36 7.80 2.99 13.05
N SER A 37 7.91 4.12 13.77
CA SER A 37 7.98 4.18 15.23
C SER A 37 6.62 4.55 15.84
N GLN A 38 6.54 4.59 17.18
CA GLN A 38 5.30 5.01 17.86
C GLN A 38 4.90 6.44 17.44
N GLY A 39 3.66 6.61 16.98
CA GLY A 39 3.14 7.87 16.46
C GLY A 39 3.28 8.05 14.95
N ASP A 40 4.08 7.22 14.27
CA ASP A 40 4.19 7.24 12.83
C ASP A 40 3.03 6.50 12.15
N GLN A 41 2.62 6.99 10.97
CA GLN A 41 1.55 6.40 10.16
C GLN A 41 2.03 5.91 8.78
N HIS A 42 3.34 5.82 8.55
CA HIS A 42 3.92 5.34 7.30
C HIS A 42 4.25 3.83 7.35
N GLY A 43 4.66 3.27 6.21
CA GLY A 43 5.08 1.86 6.11
C GLY A 43 3.97 0.93 5.61
N CYS A 44 4.32 -0.35 5.43
CA CYS A 44 3.38 -1.37 4.99
C CYS A 44 2.56 -1.94 6.18
N PRO A 45 1.23 -1.81 6.20
CA PRO A 45 0.39 -2.34 7.29
C PRO A 45 0.52 -3.85 7.46
N PHE A 46 0.67 -4.59 6.36
CA PHE A 46 0.84 -6.05 6.36
C PHE A 46 2.16 -6.51 6.98
N ARG A 47 3.16 -5.62 7.12
CA ARG A 47 4.45 -5.90 7.77
C ARG A 47 4.55 -5.29 9.16
N HIS A 48 4.12 -4.05 9.32
CA HIS A 48 4.43 -3.23 10.50
C HIS A 48 3.29 -3.13 11.51
N SER A 49 2.06 -3.51 11.15
CA SER A 49 0.97 -3.59 12.13
C SER A 49 1.02 -4.93 12.86
N ASP A 50 0.67 -4.91 14.15
CA ASP A 50 0.41 -6.14 14.90
C ASP A 50 -0.70 -6.96 14.22
N PRO A 51 -0.61 -8.31 14.17
CA PRO A 51 -1.61 -9.15 13.53
C PRO A 51 -3.04 -8.97 14.05
N GLU A 52 -3.24 -8.73 15.34
CA GLU A 52 -4.57 -8.53 15.92
C GLU A 52 -5.13 -7.16 15.52
N LEU A 53 -4.28 -6.12 15.53
CA LEU A 53 -4.66 -4.80 15.04
C LEU A 53 -4.97 -4.83 13.52
N LEU A 54 -4.18 -5.56 12.74
CA LEU A 54 -4.41 -5.74 11.31
C LEU A 54 -5.75 -6.43 11.05
N LYS A 55 -6.07 -7.48 11.81
CA LYS A 55 -7.36 -8.18 11.75
C LYS A 55 -8.51 -7.24 12.06
N GLN A 56 -8.43 -6.44 13.12
CA GLN A 56 -9.45 -5.45 13.48
C GLN A 56 -9.66 -4.41 12.37
N LYS A 57 -8.58 -3.91 11.75
CA LYS A 57 -8.67 -2.99 10.59
C LYS A 57 -9.33 -3.66 9.39
N LEU A 58 -8.98 -4.90 9.08
CA LEU A 58 -9.60 -5.64 7.96
C LEU A 58 -11.09 -5.91 8.22
N GLN A 59 -11.48 -6.14 9.47
CA GLN A 59 -12.89 -6.25 9.86
C GLN A 59 -13.64 -4.93 9.69
N SER A 60 -13.02 -3.79 10.06
CA SER A 60 -13.66 -2.47 9.86
C SER A 60 -13.81 -2.11 8.39
N TYR A 61 -12.91 -2.61 7.53
CA TYR A 61 -13.03 -2.53 6.06
C TYR A 61 -14.03 -3.52 5.46
N LYS A 62 -14.79 -4.24 6.29
CA LYS A 62 -15.84 -5.19 5.89
C LYS A 62 -15.32 -6.35 5.03
N VAL A 63 -14.05 -6.72 5.18
CA VAL A 63 -13.50 -7.93 4.55
C VAL A 63 -14.12 -9.16 5.22
N SER A 64 -14.51 -10.16 4.41
CA SER A 64 -15.10 -11.39 4.94
C SER A 64 -14.14 -12.11 5.91
N PRO A 65 -14.63 -12.76 6.99
CA PRO A 65 -13.77 -13.45 7.95
C PRO A 65 -12.85 -14.51 7.33
N SER A 66 -13.34 -15.22 6.31
CA SER A 66 -12.53 -16.18 5.53
C SER A 66 -11.40 -15.49 4.77
N GLY A 67 -11.68 -14.34 4.14
CA GLY A 67 -10.68 -13.56 3.43
C GLY A 67 -9.60 -13.01 4.37
N ILE A 68 -10.00 -12.57 5.57
CA ILE A 68 -9.06 -12.11 6.61
C ILE A 68 -8.10 -13.23 7.01
N SER A 69 -8.60 -14.44 7.24
CA SER A 69 -7.74 -15.60 7.57
C SER A 69 -6.70 -15.88 6.48
N GLN A 70 -7.09 -15.82 5.19
CA GLN A 70 -6.18 -16.01 4.06
C GLN A 70 -5.11 -14.89 3.98
N ILE A 71 -5.50 -13.64 4.22
CA ILE A 71 -4.55 -12.51 4.27
C ILE A 71 -3.54 -12.71 5.41
N LEU A 72 -4.01 -13.08 6.60
CA LEU A 72 -3.12 -13.31 7.76
C LEU A 72 -2.17 -14.48 7.54
N GLU A 73 -2.58 -15.51 6.81
CA GLU A 73 -1.70 -16.61 6.40
C GLU A 73 -0.56 -16.14 5.48
N LEU A 74 -0.88 -15.30 4.48
CA LEU A 74 0.13 -14.69 3.61
C LEU A 74 1.10 -13.80 4.40
N VAL A 75 0.59 -13.04 5.38
CA VAL A 75 1.41 -12.21 6.28
C VAL A 75 2.37 -13.07 7.12
N LYS A 76 1.89 -14.21 7.66
CA LYS A 76 2.74 -15.17 8.39
C LYS A 76 3.84 -15.75 7.50
N GLY A 77 3.55 -15.97 6.21
CA GLY A 77 4.54 -16.36 5.20
C GLY A 77 5.45 -15.23 4.72
N MET A 78 5.34 -14.02 5.29
CA MET A 78 6.05 -12.80 4.86
C MET A 78 5.76 -12.37 3.41
N HIS A 79 4.64 -12.82 2.84
CA HIS A 79 4.19 -12.48 1.49
C HIS A 79 3.35 -11.19 1.49
N TYR A 80 3.93 -10.08 1.93
CA TYR A 80 3.19 -8.82 2.18
C TYR A 80 2.52 -8.21 0.95
N GLN A 81 3.19 -8.28 -0.22
CA GLN A 81 2.62 -7.77 -1.48
C GLN A 81 1.42 -8.62 -1.92
N LEU A 82 1.49 -9.94 -1.77
CA LEU A 82 0.38 -10.84 -2.08
C LEU A 82 -0.78 -10.63 -1.11
N ALA A 83 -0.50 -10.38 0.18
CA ALA A 83 -1.51 -10.01 1.16
C ALA A 83 -2.24 -8.71 0.77
N CYS A 84 -1.51 -7.69 0.31
CA CYS A 84 -2.06 -6.43 -0.20
C CYS A 84 -2.96 -6.67 -1.43
N GLN A 85 -2.49 -7.46 -2.40
CA GLN A 85 -3.28 -7.81 -3.58
C GLN A 85 -4.54 -8.59 -3.22
N LYS A 86 -4.43 -9.56 -2.32
CA LYS A 86 -5.58 -10.35 -1.86
C LYS A 86 -6.62 -9.46 -1.21
N TYR A 87 -6.20 -8.49 -0.39
CA TYR A 87 -7.08 -7.47 0.16
C TYR A 87 -7.78 -6.66 -0.93
N PHE A 88 -7.06 -6.21 -1.96
CA PHE A 88 -7.63 -5.47 -3.07
C PHE A 88 -8.77 -6.24 -3.76
N VAL A 89 -8.52 -7.51 -4.11
CA VAL A 89 -9.52 -8.39 -4.76
C VAL A 89 -10.75 -8.59 -3.87
N LEU A 90 -10.55 -8.81 -2.57
CA LEU A 90 -11.64 -9.02 -1.62
C LEU A 90 -12.47 -7.75 -1.39
N SER A 91 -11.85 -6.57 -1.50
CA SER A 91 -12.52 -5.29 -1.25
C SER A 91 -13.24 -4.75 -2.50
N HIS A 92 -12.81 -5.13 -3.69
CA HIS A 92 -13.34 -4.58 -4.96
C HIS A 92 -14.21 -5.56 -5.76
N SER A 93 -14.53 -6.75 -5.22
CA SER A 93 -15.46 -7.75 -5.77
C SER A 93 -15.69 -7.66 -7.29
N THR A 94 -14.61 -7.77 -8.08
CA THR A 94 -14.74 -7.83 -9.53
C THR A 94 -15.21 -9.23 -9.88
N THR A 95 -16.51 -9.37 -10.11
CA THR A 95 -17.05 -10.46 -10.92
C THR A 95 -16.55 -10.28 -12.35
N GLY A 96 -15.29 -10.66 -12.60
CA GLY A 96 -14.71 -10.74 -13.94
C GLY A 96 -14.07 -12.12 -14.11
N PRO A 97 -14.41 -12.90 -15.16
CA PRO A 97 -13.80 -14.18 -15.40
C PRO A 97 -12.40 -13.93 -15.96
N GLY A 98 -11.40 -13.88 -15.08
CA GLY A 98 -10.03 -13.57 -15.47
C GLY A 98 -9.04 -13.80 -14.35
N ASN A 99 -8.71 -15.07 -14.10
CA ASN A 99 -7.39 -15.57 -13.75
C ASN A 99 -6.38 -14.50 -13.25
N LEU A 100 -6.52 -14.13 -11.97
CA LEU A 100 -5.60 -13.26 -11.23
C LEU A 100 -4.20 -13.87 -11.03
N SER A 101 -3.94 -15.08 -11.54
CA SER A 101 -2.62 -15.72 -11.53
C SER A 101 -1.66 -15.19 -12.61
N GLN A 102 -2.11 -14.33 -13.55
CA GLN A 102 -1.23 -13.88 -14.65
C GLN A 102 -1.24 -12.37 -14.94
N VAL A 103 -2.23 -11.60 -14.50
CA VAL A 103 -2.30 -10.14 -14.78
C VAL A 103 -1.68 -9.29 -13.65
N ALA A 104 -1.56 -9.87 -12.45
CA ALA A 104 -0.90 -9.29 -11.29
C ALA A 104 0.60 -8.96 -11.46
N ALA A 105 1.27 -9.57 -12.43
CA ALA A 105 2.69 -9.40 -12.64
C ALA A 105 3.04 -8.18 -13.53
N ALA A 106 2.07 -7.59 -14.23
CA ALA A 106 2.34 -6.63 -15.31
C ALA A 106 1.88 -5.19 -15.05
N GLU A 107 0.99 -4.91 -14.09
CA GLU A 107 0.47 -3.54 -13.86
C GLU A 107 0.79 -2.99 -12.46
N MET A 108 1.88 -3.45 -11.85
CA MET A 108 2.35 -2.91 -10.56
C MET A 108 3.54 -1.96 -10.70
N THR A 109 3.80 -1.47 -11.92
CA THR A 109 4.86 -0.51 -12.25
C THR A 109 4.39 0.79 -12.89
N GLU A 110 3.10 0.99 -13.17
CA GLU A 110 2.63 2.23 -13.79
C GLU A 110 1.52 2.90 -12.96
N ASP A 111 1.89 4.09 -12.47
CA ASP A 111 1.07 5.18 -11.95
C ASP A 111 -0.05 4.91 -10.94
N LEU A 112 0.32 5.09 -9.66
CA LEU A 112 -0.60 5.54 -8.61
C LEU A 112 -1.33 6.85 -8.99
N ASP A 113 -0.85 7.63 -9.97
CA ASP A 113 -1.51 8.85 -10.43
C ASP A 113 -2.79 8.56 -11.24
N SER A 114 -2.90 7.41 -11.90
CA SER A 114 -4.11 7.05 -12.65
C SER A 114 -5.27 6.58 -11.77
N PHE A 115 -4.99 6.14 -10.55
CA PHE A 115 -6.00 5.63 -9.61
C PHE A 115 -6.85 6.73 -8.97
N PHE A 116 -6.39 7.99 -8.96
CA PHE A 116 -7.09 9.14 -8.36
C PHE A 116 -7.82 10.03 -9.39
N GLN A 117 -8.03 9.54 -10.61
CA GLN A 117 -8.63 10.32 -11.69
C GLN A 117 -10.10 9.97 -12.00
N ASP A 118 -10.76 9.17 -11.14
CA ASP A 118 -12.22 9.00 -11.08
C ASP A 118 -12.78 9.44 -9.71
#